data_AF-A0A015Y9M9-F1
#
_entry.id   AF-A0A015Y9M9-F1
#
_cell.length_a   1.000
_cell.length_b   1.000
_cell.length_c   1.000
_cell.angle_alpha   90.00
_cell.angle_beta   90.00
_cell.angle_gamma   90.00
#
_symmetry.space_group_name_H-M   'P 1'
#
loop_
_entity.id
_entity.type
_entity.pdbx_description
1 polymer ?
#
loop_
_entity_poly.entity_id
_entity_poly.type
_entity_poly.pdbx_seq_one_letter_code
_entity_poly.pdbx_strand_id
1 'polypeptide(L)'
;MAKLGTAGIRISSGYRGPKLNAAVGGSRTSAHCHGYAFDLVPLNGRMIEFKSFCREFMNDRSFDQLISEGENGNAVPRWMHIGYKSPRGEQRRQLLTMRQGKYFPMTK
;
A
#
# COMPACT_ATOMS: atom_id res chain seq x y z
N MET A 1 14.59 24.65 10.98
CA MET A 1 14.18 23.62 9.99
C MET A 1 13.65 22.42 10.73
N ALA A 2 12.44 21.94 10.42
CA ALA A 2 11.91 20.74 11.05
C ALA A 2 12.79 19.54 10.64
N LYS A 3 13.33 18.79 11.62
CA LYS A 3 14.11 17.58 11.33
C LYS A 3 13.15 16.53 10.74
N LEU A 4 13.46 16.03 9.55
CA LEU A 4 12.65 15.06 8.80
C LEU A 4 12.56 13.66 9.45
N GLY A 5 13.28 13.44 10.56
CA GLY A 5 13.41 12.14 11.22
C GLY A 5 14.26 11.16 10.41
N THR A 6 14.13 9.87 10.68
CA THR A 6 14.84 8.79 9.97
C THR A 6 14.28 8.61 8.56
N ALA A 7 15.12 8.76 7.54
CA ALA A 7 14.76 8.64 6.12
C ALA A 7 14.58 7.19 5.63
N GLY A 8 14.13 6.27 6.51
CA GLY A 8 13.95 4.86 6.18
C GLY A 8 12.49 4.51 5.91
N ILE A 9 12.28 3.52 5.04
CA ILE A 9 10.97 2.90 4.80
C ILE A 9 11.04 1.46 5.28
N ARG A 10 10.14 1.09 6.19
CA ARG A 10 9.95 -0.30 6.63
C ARG A 10 9.03 -1.00 5.66
N ILE A 11 9.47 -2.15 5.15
CA ILE A 11 8.61 -3.12 4.48
C ILE A 11 8.04 -4.02 5.57
N SER A 12 6.75 -3.87 5.89
CA SER A 12 6.08 -4.67 6.93
C SER A 12 5.60 -6.03 6.41
N SER A 13 5.40 -6.15 5.09
CA SER A 13 4.93 -7.37 4.44
C SER A 13 5.29 -7.35 2.95
N GLY A 14 5.59 -8.54 2.40
CA GLY A 14 6.04 -8.77 1.02
C GLY A 14 5.40 -10.04 0.46
N TYR A 15 6.18 -11.01 -0.01
CA TYR A 15 5.61 -12.30 -0.41
C TYR A 15 4.86 -12.98 0.76
N ARG A 16 3.67 -13.52 0.49
CA ARG A 16 2.90 -14.33 1.44
C ARG A 16 2.56 -15.68 0.81
N GLY A 17 3.02 -16.77 1.43
CA GLY A 17 2.59 -18.11 1.04
C GLY A 17 1.08 -18.32 1.30
N PRO A 18 0.44 -19.31 0.66
CA PRO A 18 -1.02 -19.51 0.73
C PRO A 18 -1.56 -19.61 2.16
N LYS A 19 -0.88 -20.35 3.04
CA LYS A 19 -1.27 -20.52 4.46
C LYS A 19 -1.24 -19.18 5.21
N LEU A 20 -0.16 -18.42 5.05
CA LEU A 20 -0.03 -17.11 5.69
C LEU A 20 -1.06 -16.12 5.17
N ASN A 21 -1.25 -16.06 3.84
CA ASN A 21 -2.23 -15.15 3.24
C ASN A 21 -3.65 -15.44 3.75
N ALA A 22 -4.04 -16.72 3.86
CA ALA A 22 -5.32 -17.11 4.44
C ALA A 22 -5.43 -16.71 5.92
N ALA A 23 -4.39 -16.95 6.73
CA ALA A 23 -4.39 -16.64 8.16
C ALA A 23 -4.56 -15.13 8.46
N VAL A 24 -4.06 -14.26 7.57
CA VAL A 24 -4.23 -12.80 7.70
C VAL A 24 -5.49 -12.26 7.00
N GLY A 25 -6.38 -13.15 6.51
CA GLY A 25 -7.61 -12.77 5.82
C GLY A 25 -7.37 -12.17 4.42
N GLY A 26 -6.23 -12.45 3.80
CA GLY A 26 -5.88 -11.95 2.48
C GLY A 26 -6.71 -12.57 1.35
N SER A 27 -6.95 -11.80 0.29
CA SER A 27 -7.61 -12.31 -0.91
C SER A 27 -6.85 -13.49 -1.53
N ARG A 28 -7.57 -14.48 -2.06
CA ARG A 28 -7.00 -15.61 -2.82
C ARG A 28 -6.22 -15.16 -4.06
N THR A 29 -6.55 -13.98 -4.60
CA THR A 29 -5.89 -13.36 -5.74
C THR A 29 -4.96 -12.21 -5.33
N SER A 30 -4.48 -12.19 -4.08
CA SER A 30 -3.59 -11.15 -3.60
C SER A 30 -2.26 -11.15 -4.36
N ALA A 31 -1.79 -9.97 -4.77
CA ALA A 31 -0.48 -9.79 -5.39
C ALA A 31 0.69 -10.21 -4.47
N HIS A 32 0.50 -10.18 -3.15
CA HIS A 32 1.47 -10.72 -2.18
C HIS A 32 1.74 -12.22 -2.41
N CYS A 33 0.73 -13.00 -2.84
CA CYS A 33 0.89 -14.43 -3.12
C CYS A 33 1.78 -14.73 -4.33
N HIS A 34 2.13 -13.70 -5.09
CA HIS A 34 2.98 -13.80 -6.27
C HIS A 34 4.30 -13.01 -6.12
N GLY A 35 4.54 -12.41 -4.94
CA GLY A 35 5.70 -11.56 -4.70
C GLY A 35 5.63 -10.23 -5.46
N TYR A 36 4.44 -9.82 -5.90
CA TYR A 36 4.23 -8.59 -6.67
C TYR A 36 3.73 -7.42 -5.81
N ALA A 37 3.74 -7.55 -4.49
CA ALA A 37 3.29 -6.47 -3.61
C ALA A 37 4.11 -6.32 -2.33
N PHE A 38 4.09 -5.09 -1.82
CA PHE A 38 4.74 -4.69 -0.58
C PHE A 38 3.84 -3.77 0.24
N ASP A 39 3.87 -3.94 1.56
CA ASP A 39 3.23 -3.04 2.52
C ASP A 39 4.31 -2.17 3.18
N LEU A 40 4.14 -0.85 3.15
CA LEU A 40 5.18 0.14 3.45
C LEU A 40 4.78 1.08 4.58
N VAL A 41 5.71 1.35 5.50
CA VAL A 41 5.56 2.31 6.60
C VAL A 41 6.83 3.16 6.73
N PRO A 42 6.75 4.50 6.70
CA PRO A 42 7.91 5.38 6.88
C PRO A 42 8.36 5.35 8.35
N LEU A 43 9.67 5.26 8.59
CA LEU A 43 10.23 5.19 9.93
C LEU A 43 10.12 6.50 10.72
N ASN A 44 9.92 7.63 10.05
CA ASN A 44 9.70 8.93 10.69
C ASN A 44 8.23 9.16 11.12
N GLY A 45 7.33 8.19 10.89
CA GLY A 45 5.92 8.27 11.31
C GLY A 45 5.04 9.22 10.50
N ARG A 46 5.58 9.89 9.48
CA ARG A 46 4.88 10.89 8.66
C ARG A 46 4.01 10.23 7.58
N MET A 47 2.98 9.53 8.02
CA MET A 47 2.12 8.71 7.16
C MET A 47 1.31 9.51 6.13
N ILE A 48 0.85 10.72 6.47
CA ILE A 48 0.09 11.56 5.55
C ILE A 48 1.00 12.00 4.39
N GLU A 49 2.17 12.53 4.72
CA GLU A 49 3.14 12.99 3.72
C GLU A 49 3.68 11.83 2.89
N PHE A 50 3.89 10.66 3.51
CA PHE A 50 4.31 9.46 2.79
C PHE A 50 3.23 8.95 1.83
N LYS A 51 1.94 8.98 2.22
CA LYS A 51 0.82 8.68 1.32
C LYS A 51 0.82 9.62 0.11
N SER A 52 0.94 10.94 0.34
CA SER A 52 0.99 11.93 -0.74
C SER A 52 2.19 11.70 -1.67
N PHE A 53 3.37 11.45 -1.10
CA PHE A 53 4.58 11.11 -1.84
C PHE A 53 4.38 9.85 -2.70
N CYS A 54 3.85 8.76 -2.15
CA CYS A 54 3.60 7.53 -2.91
C CYS A 54 2.63 7.79 -4.07
N ARG A 55 1.57 8.58 -3.85
CA ARG A 55 0.61 8.92 -4.90
C ARG A 55 1.28 9.72 -6.03
N GLU A 56 2.10 10.71 -5.69
CA GLU A 56 2.83 11.53 -6.65
C GLU A 56 3.90 10.74 -7.40
N PHE A 57 4.71 9.97 -6.68
CA PHE A 57 5.79 9.14 -7.23
C PHE A 57 5.28 8.11 -8.26
N MET A 58 4.05 7.62 -8.08
CA MET A 58 3.45 6.64 -8.97
C MET A 58 2.69 7.27 -10.16
N ASN A 59 2.57 8.60 -10.22
CA ASN A 59 1.70 9.28 -11.18
C ASN A 59 2.09 9.04 -12.66
N ASP A 60 3.36 8.80 -12.96
CA ASP A 60 3.86 8.52 -14.32
C ASP A 60 4.36 7.06 -14.48
N ARG A 61 4.13 6.19 -13.49
CA ARG A 61 4.66 4.81 -13.44
C ARG A 61 3.58 3.77 -13.65
N SER A 62 3.92 2.65 -14.27
CA SER A 62 2.99 1.52 -14.40
C SER A 62 2.98 0.68 -13.12
N PHE A 63 1.80 0.45 -12.57
CA PHE A 63 1.55 -0.37 -11.38
C PHE A 63 0.13 -0.93 -11.40
N ASP A 64 -0.15 -1.89 -10.54
CA ASP A 64 -1.48 -2.47 -10.41
C ASP A 64 -2.38 -1.69 -9.48
N GLN A 65 -1.99 -1.61 -8.20
CA GLN A 65 -2.75 -0.96 -7.15
C GLN A 65 -1.82 -0.18 -6.20
N LEU A 66 -2.19 1.04 -5.87
CA LEU A 66 -1.65 1.78 -4.73
C LEU A 66 -2.80 1.97 -3.75
N ILE A 67 -2.68 1.41 -2.55
CA ILE A 67 -3.75 1.41 -1.56
C ILE A 67 -3.27 2.06 -0.27
N SER A 68 -4.06 3.04 0.20
CA SER A 68 -3.97 3.59 1.54
C SER A 68 -4.77 2.68 2.48
N GLU A 69 -4.09 1.79 3.19
CA GLU A 69 -4.71 0.68 3.92
C GLU A 69 -5.03 1.06 5.37
N GLY A 70 -6.23 0.73 5.82
CA GLY A 70 -6.62 0.95 7.22
C GLY A 70 -6.74 2.40 7.64
N GLU A 71 -7.21 3.30 6.78
CA GLU A 71 -7.35 4.71 7.13
C GLU A 71 -8.25 4.92 8.36
N ASN A 72 -7.78 5.73 9.30
CA ASN A 72 -8.57 6.20 10.43
C ASN A 72 -9.45 7.42 10.03
N GLY A 73 -10.18 7.98 11.00
CA GLY A 73 -11.06 9.15 10.78
C GLY A 73 -10.35 10.41 10.25
N ASN A 74 -9.03 10.49 10.41
CA ASN A 74 -8.19 11.60 9.93
C ASN A 74 -7.46 11.27 8.62
N ALA A 75 -7.92 10.24 7.89
CA ALA A 75 -7.35 9.76 6.63
C ALA A 75 -5.87 9.31 6.72
N VAL A 76 -5.41 8.96 7.93
CA VAL A 76 -4.06 8.41 8.15
C VAL A 76 -4.11 6.90 7.97
N PRO A 77 -3.42 6.32 6.97
CA PRO A 77 -3.36 4.88 6.80
C PRO A 77 -2.49 4.20 7.86
N ARG A 78 -2.72 2.90 8.06
CA ARG A 78 -1.81 2.04 8.84
C ARG A 78 -0.55 1.68 8.04
N TRP A 79 -0.68 1.50 6.72
CA TRP A 79 0.43 1.31 5.78
C TRP A 79 0.01 1.71 4.35
N MET A 80 1.00 1.88 3.47
CA MET A 80 0.77 2.01 2.03
C MET A 80 1.06 0.69 1.35
N HIS A 81 0.07 0.10 0.68
CA HIS A 81 0.24 -1.09 -0.14
C HIS A 81 0.56 -0.69 -1.58
N ILE A 82 1.60 -1.29 -2.17
CA ILE A 82 1.93 -1.15 -3.59
C ILE A 82 1.94 -2.53 -4.23
N GLY A 83 1.05 -2.72 -5.20
CA GLY A 83 1.05 -3.86 -6.12
C GLY A 83 1.67 -3.47 -7.46
N TYR A 84 2.74 -4.16 -7.86
CA TYR A 84 3.41 -3.98 -9.15
C TYR A 84 2.57 -4.48 -10.32
N LYS A 85 2.06 -5.71 -10.23
CA LYS A 85 1.16 -6.33 -11.23
C LYS A 85 0.17 -7.28 -10.56
N SER A 86 -1.01 -7.46 -11.18
CA SER A 86 -2.00 -8.43 -10.73
C SER A 86 -1.46 -9.87 -10.93
N PRO A 87 -2.09 -10.90 -10.33
CA PRO A 87 -1.78 -12.31 -10.66
C PRO A 87 -1.87 -12.64 -12.16
N ARG A 88 -2.66 -11.87 -12.91
CA ARG A 88 -2.82 -12.00 -14.37
C ARG A 88 -1.81 -11.17 -15.18
N GLY A 89 -0.92 -10.44 -14.50
CA GLY A 89 0.11 -9.60 -15.11
C GLY A 89 -0.34 -8.19 -15.46
N GLU A 90 -1.52 -7.76 -15.00
CA GLU A 90 -2.07 -6.45 -15.35
C GLU A 90 -1.50 -5.33 -14.47
N GLN A 91 -1.45 -4.12 -15.00
CA GLN A 91 -1.04 -2.91 -14.28
C GLN A 91 -2.16 -1.86 -14.38
N ARG A 92 -3.22 -2.08 -13.60
CA ARG A 92 -4.50 -1.34 -13.70
C ARG A 92 -4.44 0.11 -13.20
N ARG A 93 -3.33 0.52 -12.55
CA ARG A 93 -3.10 1.86 -11.98
C ARG A 93 -4.20 2.33 -11.02
N GLN A 94 -4.74 1.40 -10.22
CA GLN A 94 -5.82 1.73 -9.29
C GLN A 94 -5.29 2.48 -8.07
N LEU A 95 -5.91 3.60 -7.75
CA LEU A 95 -5.64 4.39 -6.54
C LEU A 95 -6.80 4.19 -5.56
N LEU A 96 -6.55 3.50 -4.45
CA LEU A 96 -7.61 3.07 -3.53
C LEU A 96 -7.31 3.48 -2.07
N THR A 97 -8.36 3.60 -1.28
CA THR A 97 -8.30 3.79 0.17
C THR A 97 -9.19 2.74 0.83
N MET A 98 -8.67 2.02 1.82
CA MET A 98 -9.45 1.09 2.64
C MET A 98 -9.89 1.76 3.95
N ARG A 99 -11.19 1.78 4.21
CA ARG A 99 -11.81 2.25 5.46
C ARG A 99 -12.82 1.23 5.93
N GLN A 100 -12.72 0.78 7.19
CA GLN A 100 -13.63 -0.20 7.78
C GLN A 100 -13.85 -1.45 6.90
N GLY A 101 -12.77 -1.97 6.30
CA GLY A 101 -12.78 -3.14 5.42
C GLY A 101 -13.36 -2.93 4.02
N LYS A 102 -13.74 -1.70 3.66
CA LYS A 102 -14.27 -1.35 2.34
C LYS A 102 -13.28 -0.48 1.57
N TYR A 103 -13.21 -0.68 0.26
CA TYR A 103 -12.33 0.07 -0.63
C TYR A 103 -13.10 1.18 -1.36
N PHE A 104 -12.47 2.34 -1.45
CA PHE A 104 -12.98 3.54 -2.12
C PHE A 104 -11.89 4.11 -3.04
N PRO A 105 -12.23 4.91 -4.06
CA PRO A 105 -11.24 5.69 -4.80
C PRO A 105 -10.41 6.58 -3.85
N MET A 106 -9.09 6.55 -3.99
CA MET A 106 -8.21 7.42 -3.21
C MET A 106 -8.38 8.87 -3.70
N THR A 107 -8.80 9.76 -2.81
CA THR A 107 -8.85 11.19 -3.09
C THR A 107 -7.45 11.75 -3.36
N LYS A 108 -7.38 12.81 -4.17
CA LYS A 108 -6.15 13.61 -4.27
C LYS A 108 -5.86 14.30 -2.95
#